data_AF-A0A1Z5KZM0-F1
#
_entry.id   AF-A0A1Z5KZM0-F1
#
_cell.length_a   1.000
_cell.length_b   1.000
_cell.length_c   1.000
_cell.angle_alpha   90.00
_cell.angle_beta   90.00
_cell.angle_gamma   90.00
#
_symmetry.space_group_name_H-M   'P 1'
#
loop_
_entity.id
_entity.type
_entity.pdbx_description
1 polymer ?
#
loop_
_entity_poly.entity_id
_entity_poly.type
_entity_poly.pdbx_seq_one_letter_code
_entity_poly.pdbx_strand_id
1 'polypeptide(L)'
;MKKKEQDEIVLPRKEVIKRLRDRSQPVLLFGETEMEAFHRLRRLEILEPEVDRGLRNDFQEAMEKVDQIYLDEILKSQGKTEDGKSANDVKVESEGCTIEDIQHIAENLGQRSNKGKDKWTGGCEMTFRKLWRRWIKSTWMKF
;
A
#
# COMPACT_ATOMS: atom_id res chain seq x y z
N MET A 1 -5.56 -46.58 15.10
CA MET A 1 -4.99 -45.46 14.32
C MET A 1 -3.65 -45.09 14.92
N LYS A 2 -2.53 -45.44 14.28
CA LYS A 2 -1.20 -45.01 14.74
C LYS A 2 -1.03 -43.54 14.34
N LYS A 3 -0.91 -42.63 15.31
CA LYS A 3 -0.51 -41.24 15.03
C LYS A 3 0.88 -41.31 14.40
N LYS A 4 1.04 -40.74 13.21
CA LYS A 4 2.35 -40.52 12.63
C LYS A 4 3.05 -39.52 13.54
N GLU A 5 4.08 -39.98 14.24
CA GLU A 5 5.10 -39.11 14.81
C GLU A 5 5.69 -38.39 13.60
N GLN A 6 5.20 -37.18 13.33
CA GLN A 6 5.96 -36.25 12.51
C GLN A 6 7.24 -36.03 13.31
N ASP A 7 8.39 -36.29 12.69
CA ASP A 7 9.68 -35.88 13.22
C ASP A 7 9.61 -34.37 13.40
N GLU A 8 9.16 -33.95 14.57
CA GLU A 8 9.06 -32.56 14.93
C GLU A 8 10.49 -32.05 14.96
N ILE A 9 10.80 -31.14 14.04
CA ILE A 9 12.07 -30.41 14.08
C ILE A 9 12.00 -29.56 15.36
N VAL A 10 12.49 -30.13 16.46
CA VAL A 10 12.47 -29.49 17.77
C VAL A 10 13.53 -28.39 17.74
N LEU A 11 13.07 -27.15 17.90
CA LEU A 11 13.96 -26.02 18.02
C LEU A 11 14.73 -26.11 19.34
N PRO A 12 16.02 -25.74 19.37
CA PRO A 12 16.80 -25.73 20.61
C PRO A 12 16.14 -24.84 21.67
N ARG A 13 16.18 -25.27 22.94
CA ARG A 13 15.56 -24.55 24.08
C ARG A 13 15.89 -23.06 24.11
N LYS A 14 17.15 -22.68 23.85
CA LYS A 14 17.58 -21.27 23.84
C LYS A 14 16.77 -20.42 22.86
N GLU A 15 16.46 -20.98 21.70
CA GLU A 15 15.72 -20.29 20.66
C GLU A 15 14.24 -20.17 21.00
N VAL A 16 13.66 -21.21 21.63
CA VAL A 16 12.29 -21.18 22.14
C VAL A 16 12.13 -20.06 23.18
N ILE A 17 13.08 -19.96 24.11
CA ILE A 17 13.09 -18.90 25.13
C ILE A 17 13.18 -17.52 24.48
N LYS A 18 14.06 -17.35 23.50
CA LYS A 18 14.23 -16.09 22.78
C LYS A 18 12.94 -15.66 22.11
N ARG A 19 12.32 -16.54 21.31
CA ARG A 19 11.07 -16.24 20.60
C ARG A 19 9.88 -15.99 21.52
N LEU A 20 9.80 -16.68 22.65
CA LEU A 20 8.77 -16.42 23.67
C LEU A 20 8.97 -15.06 24.33
N ARG A 21 10.22 -14.69 24.66
CA ARG A 21 10.55 -13.38 25.22
C ARG A 21 10.31 -12.23 24.24
N ASP A 22 10.65 -12.42 22.96
CA ASP A 22 10.40 -11.43 21.92
C ASP A 22 8.90 -11.15 21.78
N ARG A 23 8.05 -12.16 22.02
CA ARG A 23 6.57 -12.05 22.06
C ARG A 23 6.01 -11.65 23.43
N SER A 24 6.87 -11.32 24.40
CA SER A 24 6.49 -11.01 25.80
C SER A 24 5.64 -12.10 26.48
N GLN A 25 5.83 -13.36 26.10
CA GLN A 25 5.14 -14.52 26.66
C GLN A 25 5.96 -15.20 27.76
N PRO A 26 5.31 -15.82 28.77
CA PRO A 26 6.01 -16.60 29.79
C PRO A 26 6.85 -17.71 29.17
N VAL A 27 8.07 -17.88 29.68
CA VAL A 27 9.03 -18.86 29.16
C VAL A 27 8.60 -20.30 29.49
N LEU A 28 8.09 -20.54 30.69
CA LEU A 28 7.60 -21.84 31.15
C LEU A 28 6.46 -21.61 32.14
N LEU A 29 5.35 -22.29 31.94
CA LEU A 29 4.22 -22.32 32.88
C LEU A 29 4.41 -23.41 33.93
N PHE A 30 3.75 -23.29 35.09
CA PHE A 30 3.83 -24.29 36.14
C PHE A 30 3.24 -25.63 35.67
N GLY A 31 4.01 -26.71 35.78
CA GLY A 31 3.62 -28.03 35.30
C GLY A 31 3.79 -28.24 33.79
N GLU A 32 4.28 -27.23 33.05
CA GLU A 32 4.61 -27.34 31.61
C GLU A 32 6.03 -27.93 31.45
N THR A 33 6.19 -28.82 30.47
CA THR A 33 7.49 -29.33 30.01
C THR A 33 8.07 -28.45 28.90
N GLU A 34 9.38 -28.57 28.63
CA GLU A 34 10.04 -27.79 27.57
C GLU A 34 9.43 -28.03 26.18
N MET A 35 8.97 -29.26 25.94
CA MET A 35 8.32 -29.66 24.68
C MET A 35 6.94 -29.00 24.53
N GLU A 36 6.17 -28.92 25.62
CA GLU A 36 4.87 -28.26 25.62
C GLU A 36 5.01 -26.74 25.42
N ALA A 37 6.04 -26.13 26.01
CA ALA A 37 6.37 -24.72 25.76
C ALA A 37 6.75 -24.47 24.29
N PHE A 38 7.45 -25.40 23.65
CA PHE A 38 7.74 -25.35 22.21
C PHE A 38 6.46 -25.47 21.36
N HIS A 39 5.55 -26.39 21.69
CA HIS A 39 4.26 -26.49 20.99
C HIS A 39 3.41 -25.24 21.19
N ARG A 40 3.45 -24.64 22.38
CA ARG A 40 2.78 -23.37 22.66
C ARG A 40 3.35 -22.25 21.80
N LEU A 41 4.67 -22.12 21.74
CA LEU A 41 5.32 -21.17 20.83
C LEU A 41 4.86 -21.39 19.38
N ARG A 42 4.81 -22.65 18.92
CA ARG A 42 4.38 -22.96 17.55
C ARG A 42 2.93 -22.58 17.29
N ARG A 43 2.03 -22.78 18.26
CA ARG A 43 0.63 -22.31 18.18
C ARG A 43 0.57 -20.79 18.06
N LEU A 44 1.35 -20.07 18.87
CA LEU A 44 1.39 -18.61 18.85
C LEU A 44 1.90 -18.07 17.50
N GLU A 45 2.93 -18.67 16.91
CA GLU A 45 3.44 -18.28 15.58
C GLU A 45 2.41 -18.45 14.45
N ILE A 46 1.51 -19.43 14.58
CA ILE A 46 0.46 -19.69 13.58
C ILE A 46 -0.69 -18.68 13.74
N LEU A 47 -1.06 -18.37 14.98
CA LEU A 47 -2.17 -17.47 15.30
C LEU A 47 -1.80 -16.00 15.05
N GLU A 48 -0.60 -15.61 15.45
CA GLU A 48 -0.07 -14.26 15.31
C GLU A 48 1.20 -14.32 14.45
N PRO A 49 1.05 -14.20 13.12
CA PRO A 49 2.21 -14.06 12.24
C PRO A 49 2.99 -12.83 12.69
N GLU A 50 4.32 -12.96 12.72
CA GLU A 50 5.25 -11.93 13.16
C GLU A 50 5.36 -10.82 12.09
N VAL A 51 4.26 -10.10 11.87
CA VAL A 51 4.18 -8.98 10.92
C VAL A 51 4.85 -7.73 11.52
N ASP A 52 5.11 -7.72 12.82
CA ASP A 52 5.57 -6.54 13.54
C ASP A 52 6.98 -6.71 14.14
N ARG A 53 7.98 -6.86 13.25
CA ARG A 53 9.38 -6.53 13.59
C ARG A 53 9.72 -5.08 13.25
N GLY A 54 8.77 -4.15 13.41
CA GLY A 54 8.95 -2.71 13.12
C GLY A 54 9.56 -1.89 14.28
N LEU A 55 9.74 -2.50 15.46
CA LEU A 55 9.96 -1.74 16.70
C LEU A 55 11.36 -1.16 16.96
N ARG A 56 12.22 -1.02 15.95
CA ARG A 56 13.49 -0.28 16.15
C ARG A 56 13.89 0.68 15.05
N ASN A 57 13.17 0.76 13.93
CA ASN A 57 13.54 1.70 12.88
C ASN A 57 12.37 2.43 12.21
N ASP A 58 11.12 2.14 12.53
CA ASP A 58 10.01 2.79 11.80
C ASP A 58 9.90 4.30 12.10
N PHE A 59 10.25 4.73 13.32
CA PHE A 59 10.27 6.16 13.67
C PHE A 59 11.44 6.90 13.03
N GLN A 60 12.62 6.29 13.02
CA GLN A 60 13.80 6.86 12.39
C GLN A 60 13.66 6.86 10.86
N GLU A 61 13.12 5.79 10.26
CA GLU A 61 12.78 5.74 8.84
C GLU A 61 11.69 6.76 8.47
N ALA A 62 10.68 6.95 9.32
CA ALA A 62 9.67 7.99 9.10
C ALA A 62 10.30 9.39 9.14
N MET A 63 11.24 9.64 10.06
CA MET A 63 11.98 10.91 10.15
C MET A 63 12.88 11.13 8.93
N GLU A 64 13.64 10.10 8.53
CA GLU A 64 14.50 10.13 7.34
C GLU A 64 13.67 10.35 6.05
N LYS A 65 12.47 9.78 5.95
CA LYS A 65 11.55 10.02 4.81
C LYS A 65 11.04 11.47 4.77
N VAL A 66 10.68 12.05 5.92
CA VAL A 66 10.27 13.47 5.99
C VAL A 66 11.43 14.38 5.58
N ASP A 67 12.64 14.11 6.05
CA ASP A 67 13.84 14.86 5.68
C ASP A 67 14.16 14.73 4.18
N GLN A 68 14.02 13.53 3.61
CA GLN A 68 14.19 13.31 2.17
C GLN A 68 13.18 14.11 1.35
N ILE A 69 11.90 14.12 1.74
CA ILE A 69 10.85 14.90 1.06
C ILE A 69 11.20 16.38 1.07
N TYR A 70 11.67 16.90 2.20
CA TYR A 70 12.06 18.30 2.34
C TYR A 70 13.25 18.67 1.43
N LEU A 71 14.29 17.84 1.39
CA LEU A 71 15.44 18.05 0.51
C LEU A 71 15.04 17.97 -0.97
N ASP A 72 14.18 17.03 -1.33
CA ASP A 72 13.62 16.88 -2.67
C ASP A 72 12.84 18.13 -3.11
N GLU A 73 12.04 18.70 -2.22
CA GLU A 73 11.29 19.92 -2.46
C GLU A 73 12.23 21.12 -2.67
N ILE A 74 13.27 21.25 -1.85
CA ILE A 74 14.31 22.28 -2.03
C ILE A 74 15.03 22.11 -3.37
N LEU A 75 15.46 20.89 -3.71
CA LEU A 75 16.15 20.61 -4.97
C LEU A 75 15.24 20.86 -6.18
N LYS A 76 13.96 20.50 -6.10
CA LYS A 76 12.95 20.82 -7.13
C LYS A 76 12.70 22.32 -7.24
N SER A 77 12.77 23.06 -6.13
CA SER A 77 12.62 24.53 -6.14
C SER A 77 13.88 25.29 -6.63
N GLN A 78 15.08 24.73 -6.42
CA GLN A 78 16.34 25.30 -6.91
C GLN A 78 16.74 24.81 -8.32
N GLY A 79 16.13 23.72 -8.79
CA GLY A 79 16.21 23.24 -10.16
C GLY A 79 15.56 24.27 -11.09
N LYS A 80 16.40 25.20 -11.55
CA LYS A 80 16.10 26.18 -12.59
C LYS A 80 15.24 25.54 -13.68
N THR A 81 13.99 25.97 -13.78
CA THR A 81 13.32 25.95 -15.08
C THR A 81 14.18 26.78 -16.02
N GLU A 82 14.33 26.29 -17.24
CA GLU A 82 15.08 26.92 -18.33
C GLU A 82 14.53 28.32 -18.68
N ASP A 83 13.39 28.68 -18.07
CA ASP A 83 12.64 29.92 -18.23
C ASP A 83 12.53 30.74 -16.92
N GLY A 84 13.61 30.90 -16.15
CA GLY A 84 13.83 32.04 -15.25
C GLY A 84 12.70 32.44 -14.26
N LYS A 85 11.78 31.54 -13.93
CA LYS A 85 10.64 31.81 -13.03
C LYS A 85 10.76 30.94 -11.79
N SER A 86 10.78 31.61 -10.64
CA SER A 86 10.68 30.98 -9.32
C SER A 86 9.45 30.08 -9.28
N ALA A 87 9.57 28.88 -8.71
CA ALA A 87 8.44 27.96 -8.53
C ALA A 87 7.31 28.53 -7.63
N ASN A 88 7.57 29.66 -6.95
CA ASN A 88 6.58 30.43 -6.19
C ASN A 88 6.06 31.68 -6.94
N ASP A 89 6.44 31.88 -8.19
CA ASP A 89 5.92 32.97 -9.01
C ASP A 89 4.57 32.55 -9.60
N VAL A 90 3.50 32.71 -8.80
CA VAL A 90 2.12 32.61 -9.29
C VAL A 90 1.92 33.75 -10.28
N LYS A 91 2.05 33.43 -11.57
CA LYS A 91 1.77 34.36 -12.66
C LYS A 91 0.27 34.65 -12.62
N VAL A 92 -0.11 35.70 -11.90
CA VAL A 92 -1.44 36.30 -12.00
C VAL A 92 -1.47 36.96 -13.37
N GLU A 93 -1.87 36.20 -14.38
CA GLU A 93 -2.34 36.79 -15.62
C GLU A 93 -3.57 37.60 -15.21
N SER A 94 -3.44 38.91 -15.18
CA SER A 94 -4.59 39.82 -15.22
C SER A 94 -5.23 39.64 -16.59
N GLU A 95 -5.86 38.48 -16.82
CA GLU A 95 -6.91 38.36 -17.81
C GLU A 95 -7.91 39.42 -17.41
N GLY A 96 -7.95 40.50 -18.19
CA GLY A 96 -8.90 41.56 -18.00
C GLY A 96 -10.28 40.97 -18.18
N CYS A 97 -10.89 40.53 -17.08
CA CYS A 97 -12.33 40.38 -16.99
C CYS A 97 -12.89 41.80 -17.04
N THR A 98 -13.00 42.34 -18.25
CA THR A 98 -13.75 43.57 -18.44
C THR A 98 -15.19 43.32 -18.00
N ILE A 99 -15.89 44.36 -17.55
CA ILE A 99 -17.25 44.21 -17.03
C ILE A 99 -18.17 43.56 -18.09
N GLU A 100 -17.86 43.76 -19.36
CA GLU A 100 -18.53 43.13 -20.50
C GLU A 100 -18.34 41.60 -20.55
N ASP A 101 -17.15 41.08 -20.22
CA ASP A 101 -16.87 39.63 -20.22
C ASP A 101 -17.65 38.90 -19.12
N ILE A 102 -17.80 39.56 -17.96
CA ILE A 102 -18.58 39.03 -16.83
C ILE A 102 -20.08 38.94 -17.19
N GLN A 103 -20.61 39.91 -17.93
CA GLN A 103 -22.00 39.87 -18.42
C GLN A 103 -22.22 38.72 -19.42
N HIS A 104 -21.29 38.50 -20.34
CA HIS A 104 -21.41 37.41 -21.32
C HIS A 104 -21.35 36.01 -20.67
N ILE A 105 -20.57 35.85 -19.61
CA ILE A 105 -20.52 34.60 -18.83
C ILE A 105 -21.82 34.44 -18.02
N ALA A 106 -22.39 35.52 -17.47
CA ALA A 106 -23.65 35.48 -16.73
C ALA A 106 -24.85 35.09 -17.60
N GLU A 107 -24.92 35.55 -18.84
CA GLU A 107 -25.98 35.15 -19.78
C GLU A 107 -25.92 33.66 -20.14
N ASN A 108 -24.72 33.07 -20.11
CA ASN A 108 -24.50 31.66 -20.41
C ASN A 108 -24.59 30.74 -19.15
N LEU A 109 -24.45 31.30 -17.95
CA LEU A 109 -24.61 30.60 -16.68
C LEU A 109 -26.10 30.37 -16.36
N GLY A 110 -26.64 29.26 -16.85
CA GLY A 110 -28.02 28.85 -16.60
C GLY A 110 -28.67 28.11 -17.75
N GLN A 111 -28.06 28.11 -18.93
CA GLN A 111 -28.46 27.24 -20.02
C GLN A 111 -27.96 25.81 -19.73
N ARG A 112 -28.87 24.95 -19.28
CA ARG A 112 -28.63 23.50 -19.20
C ARG A 112 -28.37 22.97 -20.62
N SER A 113 -27.11 23.01 -21.05
CA SER A 113 -26.69 22.34 -22.28
C SER A 113 -26.78 20.83 -22.06
N ASN A 114 -27.95 20.28 -22.36
CA ASN A 114 -28.16 18.88 -22.63
C ASN A 114 -27.21 18.46 -23.76
N LYS A 115 -26.10 17.80 -23.42
CA LYS A 115 -25.45 16.77 -24.25
C LYS A 115 -24.33 16.09 -23.45
N GLY A 116 -24.62 14.85 -23.05
CA GLY A 116 -23.76 13.98 -22.26
C GLY A 116 -22.36 13.81 -22.82
N LYS A 117 -21.37 14.17 -22.00
CA LYS A 117 -19.96 13.82 -22.17
C LYS A 117 -19.28 13.60 -20.80
N ASP A 118 -19.94 12.94 -19.88
CA ASP A 118 -19.31 12.30 -18.72
C ASP A 118 -18.72 10.94 -19.14
N LYS A 119 -17.57 11.00 -19.81
CA LYS A 119 -16.78 9.82 -20.19
C LYS A 119 -15.94 9.37 -18.98
N TRP A 120 -16.59 8.77 -17.97
CA TRP A 120 -15.92 8.12 -16.83
C TRP A 120 -16.48 6.73 -16.50
N THR A 121 -17.18 6.09 -17.44
CA THR A 121 -17.67 4.71 -17.31
C THR A 121 -17.30 3.89 -18.54
N GLY A 122 -16.00 3.62 -18.73
CA GLY A 122 -15.52 2.86 -19.89
C GLY A 122 -14.34 1.92 -19.61
N GLY A 123 -14.06 1.61 -18.34
CA GLY A 123 -12.78 1.03 -17.93
C GLY A 123 -12.76 -0.41 -17.41
N CYS A 124 -13.90 -1.11 -17.22
CA CYS A 124 -13.87 -2.41 -16.53
C CYS A 124 -14.52 -3.61 -17.24
N GLU A 125 -15.25 -3.46 -18.35
CA GLU A 125 -16.12 -4.54 -18.83
C GLU A 125 -15.64 -5.34 -20.06
N MET A 126 -14.33 -5.36 -20.34
CA MET A 126 -13.82 -6.01 -21.57
C MET A 126 -12.64 -6.98 -21.39
N THR A 127 -12.30 -7.36 -20.15
CA THR A 127 -11.21 -8.32 -19.89
C THR A 127 -11.71 -9.77 -19.77
N PHE A 128 -12.85 -10.00 -19.12
CA PHE A 128 -13.35 -11.35 -18.85
C PHE A 128 -13.75 -12.13 -20.11
N ARG A 129 -14.48 -11.48 -21.04
CA ARG A 129 -14.96 -12.13 -22.28
C ARG A 129 -13.85 -12.40 -23.31
N LYS A 130 -12.72 -11.69 -23.21
CA LYS A 130 -11.54 -11.90 -24.07
C LYS A 130 -10.68 -13.05 -23.54
N LEU A 131 -10.48 -13.11 -22.22
CA LEU A 131 -9.73 -14.20 -21.58
C LEU A 131 -10.48 -15.53 -21.66
N TRP A 132 -11.81 -15.53 -21.46
CA TRP A 132 -12.62 -16.75 -21.58
C TRP A 132 -12.59 -17.35 -22.99
N ARG A 133 -12.68 -16.53 -24.04
CA ARG A 133 -12.57 -16.99 -25.43
C ARG A 133 -11.18 -17.48 -25.80
N ARG A 134 -10.12 -16.92 -25.21
CA ARG A 134 -8.75 -17.41 -25.38
C ARG A 134 -8.55 -18.78 -24.71
N TRP A 135 -9.13 -18.96 -23.52
CA TRP A 135 -9.04 -20.21 -22.77
C TRP A 135 -9.80 -21.35 -23.47
N ILE A 136 -11.05 -21.14 -23.90
CA ILE A 136 -11.85 -22.16 -24.62
C ILE A 136 -11.15 -22.63 -25.91
N LYS A 137 -10.58 -21.71 -26.70
CA LYS A 137 -9.86 -22.08 -27.92
C LYS A 137 -8.57 -22.86 -27.64
N SER A 138 -7.96 -22.66 -26.48
CA SER A 138 -6.72 -23.35 -26.10
C SER A 138 -6.97 -24.76 -25.53
N THR A 139 -8.14 -25.01 -24.93
CA THR A 139 -8.50 -26.32 -24.37
C THR A 139 -9.10 -27.28 -25.39
N TRP A 140 -9.69 -26.78 -26.49
CA TRP A 140 -10.29 -27.61 -27.53
C TRP A 140 -9.32 -28.03 -28.66
N MET A 141 -8.07 -27.57 -28.63
CA MET A 141 -7.06 -27.84 -29.69
C MET A 141 -6.02 -28.90 -29.26
N LYS A 142 -6.33 -29.68 -28.22
CA LYS A 142 -5.51 -30.78 -27.68
C LYS A 142 -6.28 -32.09 -27.52
N PHE A 143 -7.43 -32.23 -28.19
CA PHE A 143 -8.13 -33.50 -28.37
C PHE A 143 -8.46 -33.66 -29.86
#